data_AF-A0A7L3WCQ9-F1
#
_entry.id   AF-A0A7L3WCQ9-F1
#
_cell.length_a   1.000
_cell.length_b   1.000
_cell.length_c   1.000
_cell.angle_alpha   90.00
_cell.angle_beta   90.00
_cell.angle_gamma   90.00
#
_symmetry.space_group_name_H-M   'P 1'
#
loop_
_entity.id
_entity.type
_entity.pdbx_description
1 polymer ?
#
loop_
_entity_poly.entity_id
_entity_poly.type
_entity_poly.pdbx_seq_one_letter_code
_entity_poly.pdbx_strand_id
1 'polypeptide(L)'
;NYGYLTWEWASGLRGYSYPLVFASIYKALQLLAKDEVQLLIWVPRLAQAALAAFADVKLYSLVRHLENAETAKCVYFCQLCSWFTWYSCTRTLTNTMETLLTTFALSYYPIKGSKMGSSWKYLALVALAIIIRPTAAIPWIPLVFSHFLQEQRKADLILYNYIPVGMITVGTSLIIDRVFFGEWVLVQLNFLKFNVLQNLGVFYGSHPWHWYFTQGLPVILGTHLPFFIHGCVLAPKRYRIFLLTVIWTVLVYSTLSHKEFRFIYPVLPFCMVFCGYSLKHLKAWKKPVASFLLLSNLAPALYTGLIHQRGALDVMSHIQQLCNNSYQSQAFVFIMMPCHSTPFYSHVHCPLKMRFLQCPPDLTGNESYVDEADLFYSNPLGWLNKEFYSDTLLPSHLIFFSVLEQEISSFLTSRDYEKTATIFHTHVPQGRVGSHIYVYRRKT
;
A
#
# COMPACT_ATOMS: atom_id res chain seq x y z
N ASN A 1 -15.88 -21.30 8.77
CA ASN A 1 -14.76 -20.60 8.10
C ASN A 1 -15.29 -19.42 7.32
N TYR A 2 -14.63 -18.27 7.42
CA TYR A 2 -15.01 -17.03 6.71
C TYR A 2 -13.75 -16.40 6.11
N GLY A 3 -13.93 -15.49 5.14
CA GLY A 3 -12.84 -14.83 4.43
C GLY A 3 -13.12 -14.71 2.94
N TYR A 4 -12.25 -13.98 2.25
CA TYR A 4 -12.32 -13.82 0.80
C TYR A 4 -10.91 -13.77 0.23
N LEU A 5 -10.64 -14.63 -0.75
CA LEU A 5 -9.43 -14.57 -1.57
C LEU A 5 -9.79 -13.89 -2.89
N THR A 6 -9.02 -12.87 -3.25
CA THR A 6 -9.18 -12.19 -4.53
C THR A 6 -8.66 -13.05 -5.68
N TRP A 7 -9.04 -12.71 -6.90
CA TRP A 7 -8.64 -13.44 -8.13
C TRP A 7 -7.11 -13.53 -8.30
N GLU A 8 -6.35 -12.57 -7.75
CA GLU A 8 -4.89 -12.60 -7.82
C GLU A 8 -4.28 -13.79 -7.08
N TRP A 9 -4.94 -14.28 -6.03
CA TRP A 9 -4.51 -15.49 -5.32
C TRP A 9 -4.75 -16.72 -6.18
N ALA A 10 -5.93 -16.84 -6.80
CA ALA A 10 -6.21 -17.93 -7.72
C ALA A 10 -5.24 -17.99 -8.92
N SER A 11 -4.70 -16.83 -9.32
CA SER A 11 -3.72 -16.72 -10.41
C SER A 11 -2.25 -16.79 -9.94
N GLY A 12 -2.00 -17.04 -8.65
CA GLY A 12 -0.63 -17.12 -8.11
C GLY A 12 0.18 -15.83 -8.25
N LEU A 13 -0.48 -14.66 -8.21
CA LEU A 13 0.15 -13.33 -8.35
C LEU A 13 0.54 -12.70 -7.00
N ARG A 14 0.05 -13.25 -5.89
CA ARG A 14 0.35 -12.81 -4.52
C ARG A 14 1.02 -13.94 -3.75
N GLY A 15 2.07 -13.63 -3.00
CA GLY A 15 2.81 -14.60 -2.20
C GLY A 15 2.39 -14.56 -0.74
N TYR A 16 2.56 -15.69 -0.04
CA TYR A 16 2.14 -15.83 1.35
C TYR A 16 3.16 -15.30 2.37
N SER A 17 4.39 -15.01 1.93
CA SER A 17 5.49 -14.55 2.80
C SER A 17 5.14 -13.33 3.66
N TYR A 18 4.45 -12.32 3.10
CA TYR A 18 4.07 -11.13 3.87
C TYR A 18 2.79 -11.33 4.70
N PRO A 19 1.69 -11.90 4.17
CA PRO A 19 0.52 -12.22 4.98
C PRO A 19 0.80 -13.15 6.17
N LEU A 20 1.79 -14.04 6.06
CA LEU A 20 2.24 -14.89 7.17
C LEU A 20 2.69 -14.09 8.40
N VAL A 21 3.27 -12.90 8.21
CA VAL A 21 3.63 -12.02 9.34
C VAL A 21 2.38 -11.67 10.14
N PHE A 22 1.30 -11.27 9.48
CA PHE A 22 0.02 -10.94 10.14
C PHE A 22 -0.69 -12.18 10.65
N ALA A 23 -0.65 -13.29 9.92
CA ALA A 23 -1.21 -14.56 10.38
C ALA A 23 -0.54 -15.04 11.68
N SER A 24 0.78 -14.83 11.84
CA SER A 24 1.50 -15.14 13.07
C SER A 24 1.04 -14.28 14.26
N ILE A 25 0.76 -12.99 14.02
CA ILE A 25 0.19 -12.08 15.02
C ILE A 25 -1.21 -12.57 15.43
N TYR A 26 -2.06 -12.91 14.46
CA TYR A 26 -3.40 -13.43 14.74
C TYR A 26 -3.33 -14.74 15.51
N LYS A 27 -2.40 -15.64 15.16
CA LYS A 27 -2.20 -16.89 15.87
C LYS A 27 -1.74 -16.66 17.31
N ALA A 28 -0.82 -15.72 17.54
CA ALA A 28 -0.38 -15.36 18.88
C ALA A 28 -1.53 -14.80 19.73
N LEU A 29 -2.36 -13.92 19.16
CA LEU A 29 -3.55 -13.40 19.85
C LEU A 29 -4.55 -14.51 20.19
N GLN A 30 -4.79 -15.44 19.26
CA GLN A 30 -5.64 -16.61 19.51
C GLN A 30 -5.08 -17.49 20.65
N LEU A 31 -3.77 -17.77 20.66
CA LEU A 31 -3.13 -18.57 21.72
C LEU A 31 -3.21 -17.90 23.09
N LEU A 32 -3.29 -16.57 23.13
CA LEU A 32 -3.47 -15.78 24.35
C LEU A 32 -4.95 -15.58 24.72
N ALA A 33 -5.89 -16.15 23.97
CA ALA A 33 -7.34 -15.92 24.10
C ALA A 33 -7.72 -14.42 24.05
N LYS A 34 -7.02 -13.66 23.20
CA LYS A 34 -7.20 -12.21 22.96
C LYS A 34 -7.42 -11.90 21.49
N ASP A 35 -8.10 -12.78 20.77
CA ASP A 35 -8.47 -12.63 19.36
C ASP A 35 -9.75 -11.80 19.16
N GLU A 36 -9.98 -10.82 20.04
CA GLU A 36 -11.01 -9.81 19.84
C GLU A 36 -10.79 -9.03 18.54
N VAL A 37 -11.87 -8.75 17.81
CA VAL A 37 -11.80 -8.09 16.49
C VAL A 37 -11.03 -6.77 16.53
N GLN A 38 -11.17 -5.98 17.60
CA GLN A 38 -10.42 -4.73 17.76
C GLN A 38 -8.91 -4.99 17.80
N LEU A 39 -8.46 -6.03 18.50
CA LEU A 39 -7.05 -6.41 18.55
C LEU A 39 -6.57 -6.95 17.19
N LEU A 40 -7.40 -7.72 16.49
CA LEU A 40 -7.09 -8.21 15.14
C LEU A 40 -6.94 -7.06 14.13
N ILE A 41 -7.66 -5.95 14.29
CA ILE A 41 -7.52 -4.74 13.45
C ILE A 41 -6.30 -3.90 13.85
N TRP A 42 -6.13 -3.62 15.15
CA TRP A 42 -5.14 -2.65 15.62
C TRP A 42 -3.73 -3.21 15.77
N VAL A 43 -3.55 -4.46 16.22
CA VAL A 43 -2.22 -5.00 16.49
C VAL A 43 -1.35 -5.08 15.23
N PRO A 44 -1.83 -5.51 14.05
CA PRO A 44 -1.06 -5.43 12.81
C PRO A 44 -0.60 -4.02 12.47
N ARG A 45 -1.46 -3.01 12.66
CA ARG A 45 -1.14 -1.60 12.40
C ARG A 45 -0.11 -1.06 13.39
N LEU A 46 -0.20 -1.45 14.65
CA LEU A 46 0.79 -1.09 15.69
C LEU A 46 2.14 -1.75 15.41
N ALA A 47 2.16 -3.02 15.01
CA ALA A 47 3.38 -3.71 14.59
C ALA A 47 4.03 -3.00 13.39
N GLN A 48 3.22 -2.62 12.39
CA GLN A 48 3.69 -1.84 11.24
C GLN A 48 4.25 -0.47 11.67
N ALA A 49 3.56 0.24 12.56
CA ALA A 49 3.99 1.53 13.09
C ALA A 49 5.31 1.42 13.88
N ALA A 50 5.48 0.36 14.68
CA ALA A 50 6.72 0.10 15.40
C ALA A 50 7.89 -0.15 14.44
N LEU A 51 7.68 -0.96 13.39
CA LEU A 51 8.68 -1.17 12.34
C LEU A 51 9.03 0.12 11.61
N ALA A 52 8.05 0.98 11.34
CA ALA A 52 8.27 2.30 10.76
C ALA A 52 9.12 3.20 11.66
N ALA A 53 8.80 3.27 12.96
CA ALA A 53 9.60 4.01 13.93
C ALA A 53 11.05 3.50 14.00
N PHE A 54 11.26 2.18 13.97
CA PHE A 54 12.61 1.62 13.88
C PHE A 54 13.33 2.00 12.59
N ALA A 55 12.64 2.05 11.45
CA ALA A 55 13.22 2.49 10.19
C ALA A 55 13.64 3.96 10.25
N ASP A 56 12.83 4.83 10.85
CA ASP A 56 13.19 6.25 11.01
C ASP A 56 14.42 6.42 11.93
N VAL A 57 14.52 5.64 13.01
CA VAL A 57 15.72 5.61 13.88
C VAL A 57 16.95 5.13 13.09
N LYS A 58 16.79 4.13 12.24
CA LYS A 58 17.87 3.62 11.39
C LYS A 58 18.30 4.65 10.33
N LEU A 59 17.37 5.40 9.75
CA LEU A 59 17.67 6.53 8.87
C LEU A 59 18.47 7.61 9.60
N TYR A 60 18.06 8.00 10.82
CA TYR A 60 18.81 8.93 11.67
C TYR A 60 20.24 8.41 11.95
N SER A 61 20.36 7.15 12.36
CA SER A 61 21.65 6.52 12.65
C SER A 61 22.57 6.48 11.43
N LEU A 62 22.02 6.17 10.24
CA LEU A 62 22.75 6.15 8.98
C LEU A 62 23.32 7.54 8.68
N VAL A 63 22.48 8.57 8.66
CA VAL A 63 22.94 9.94 8.35
C VAL A 63 23.92 10.44 9.40
N ARG A 64 23.73 10.11 10.68
CA ARG A 64 24.68 10.46 11.75
C ARG A 64 26.04 9.82 11.54
N HIS A 65 26.09 8.57 11.06
CA HIS A 65 27.34 7.86 10.78
C HIS A 65 28.05 8.42 9.53
N LEU A 66 27.29 8.77 8.49
CA LEU A 66 27.86 9.29 7.25
C LEU A 66 28.32 10.75 7.38
N GLU A 67 27.59 11.55 8.16
CA GLU A 67 27.77 12.99 8.31
C GLU A 67 28.07 13.38 9.76
N ASN A 68 27.13 14.11 10.38
CA ASN A 68 27.22 14.60 11.73
C ASN A 68 25.81 14.63 12.35
N ALA A 69 25.75 14.82 13.67
CA ALA A 69 24.50 14.82 14.40
C ALA A 69 23.53 15.92 13.96
N GLU A 70 24.03 17.04 13.42
CA GLU A 70 23.18 18.14 12.98
C GLU A 70 22.43 17.81 11.68
N THR A 71 23.15 17.31 10.65
CA THR A 71 22.52 16.86 9.40
C THR A 71 21.50 15.77 9.68
N ALA A 72 21.85 14.81 10.56
CA ALA A 72 20.96 13.72 10.94
C ALA A 72 19.66 14.21 11.57
N LYS A 73 19.73 15.22 12.46
CA LYS A 73 18.53 15.83 13.06
C LYS A 73 17.65 16.51 11.99
N CYS A 74 18.24 17.19 11.02
CA CYS A 74 17.48 17.81 9.93
C CYS A 74 16.79 16.78 9.03
N VAL A 75 17.49 15.71 8.62
CA VAL A 75 16.90 14.63 7.80
C VAL A 75 15.77 13.93 8.56
N TYR A 76 16.01 13.60 9.83
CA TYR A 76 15.02 12.96 10.68
C TYR A 76 13.78 13.85 10.88
N PHE A 77 13.98 15.15 11.07
CA PHE A 77 12.87 16.11 11.14
C PHE A 77 12.05 16.13 9.85
N CYS A 78 12.68 16.21 8.68
CA CYS A 78 11.97 16.18 7.38
C CYS A 78 11.19 14.86 7.18
N GLN A 79 11.79 13.72 7.54
CA GLN A 79 11.14 12.42 7.49
C GLN A 79 9.90 12.37 8.39
N LEU A 80 10.04 12.78 9.66
CA LEU A 80 8.94 12.81 10.62
C LEU A 80 7.86 13.84 10.28
N CYS A 81 8.18 14.89 9.53
CA CYS A 81 7.20 15.88 9.10
C CYS A 81 6.55 15.55 7.77
N SER A 82 6.93 14.46 7.08
CA SER A 82 6.36 14.13 5.78
C SER A 82 4.90 13.66 5.91
N TRP A 83 3.96 14.40 5.31
CA TRP A 83 2.55 14.06 5.35
C TRP A 83 2.27 12.67 4.74
N PHE A 84 2.97 12.34 3.66
CA PHE A 84 2.79 11.07 2.95
C PHE A 84 3.36 9.88 3.74
N THR A 85 4.42 10.11 4.54
CA THR A 85 4.91 9.12 5.50
C THR A 85 3.83 8.83 6.54
N TRP A 86 3.21 9.84 7.13
CA TRP A 86 2.11 9.64 8.10
C TRP A 86 0.92 8.91 7.49
N TYR A 87 0.58 9.25 6.24
CA TYR A 87 -0.50 8.60 5.50
C TYR A 87 -0.23 7.10 5.28
N SER A 88 1.02 6.70 5.01
CA SER A 88 1.37 5.36 4.52
C SER A 88 1.98 4.42 5.56
N CYS A 89 2.76 4.94 6.52
CA CYS A 89 3.70 4.14 7.32
C CYS A 89 3.03 3.15 8.27
N THR A 90 1.79 3.41 8.70
CA THR A 90 1.02 2.55 9.61
C THR A 90 0.12 1.55 8.87
N ARG A 91 -0.02 1.70 7.54
CA ARG A 91 -0.84 0.82 6.71
C ARG A 91 -0.09 -0.46 6.39
N THR A 92 -0.78 -1.59 6.46
CA THR A 92 -0.25 -2.94 6.17
C THR A 92 -0.13 -3.20 4.67
N LEU A 93 0.43 -2.24 3.92
CA LEU A 93 0.68 -2.34 2.48
C LEU A 93 2.06 -2.95 2.22
N THR A 94 2.18 -3.71 1.13
CA THR A 94 3.49 -4.22 0.69
C THR A 94 4.44 -3.09 0.30
N ASN A 95 3.93 -1.96 -0.23
CA ASN A 95 4.73 -0.75 -0.48
C ASN A 95 5.32 -0.15 0.79
N THR A 96 4.58 -0.19 1.90
CA THR A 96 5.10 0.28 3.18
C THR A 96 6.27 -0.61 3.60
N MET A 97 6.10 -1.93 3.56
CA MET A 97 7.17 -2.87 3.90
C MET A 97 8.39 -2.74 2.97
N GLU A 98 8.18 -2.51 1.67
CA GLU A 98 9.22 -2.21 0.68
C GLU A 98 10.07 -1.00 1.10
N THR A 99 9.43 0.10 1.52
CA THR A 99 10.11 1.31 2.03
C THR A 99 10.86 1.05 3.34
N LEU A 100 10.28 0.29 4.27
CA LEU A 100 10.92 -0.03 5.56
C LEU A 100 12.18 -0.89 5.35
N LEU A 101 12.06 -1.96 4.56
CA LEU A 101 13.17 -2.84 4.22
C LEU A 101 14.26 -2.10 3.43
N THR A 102 13.89 -1.21 2.53
CA THR A 102 14.84 -0.33 1.84
C THR A 102 15.61 0.54 2.84
N THR A 103 14.94 1.15 3.80
CA THR A 103 15.59 1.97 4.84
C THR A 103 16.52 1.14 5.73
N PHE A 104 16.11 -0.07 6.11
CA PHE A 104 16.96 -1.00 6.86
C PHE A 104 18.18 -1.44 6.05
N ALA A 105 18.00 -1.79 4.78
CA ALA A 105 19.07 -2.22 3.91
C ALA A 105 20.09 -1.08 3.68
N LEU A 106 19.63 0.17 3.52
CA LEU A 106 20.52 1.33 3.42
C LEU A 106 21.44 1.50 4.64
N SER A 107 20.99 1.08 5.82
CA SER A 107 21.80 1.12 7.04
C SER A 107 23.01 0.17 7.02
N TYR A 108 23.05 -0.75 6.07
CA TYR A 108 24.14 -1.71 5.87
C TYR A 108 24.76 -1.61 4.47
N TYR A 109 24.31 -0.67 3.63
CA TYR A 109 24.78 -0.50 2.27
C TYR A 109 26.19 0.16 2.25
N PRO A 110 27.17 -0.39 1.51
CA PRO A 110 28.54 0.13 1.46
C PRO A 110 28.60 1.41 0.62
N ILE A 111 28.32 2.55 1.25
CA ILE A 111 28.37 3.86 0.59
C ILE A 111 29.82 4.23 0.30
N LYS A 112 30.09 4.64 -0.95
CA LYS A 112 31.42 5.07 -1.40
C LYS A 112 32.00 6.16 -0.48
N GLY A 113 33.19 5.90 0.05
CA GLY A 113 33.89 6.81 0.97
C GLY A 113 33.40 6.79 2.42
N SER A 114 32.57 5.82 2.80
CA SER A 114 32.23 5.54 4.20
C SER A 114 33.09 4.39 4.75
N LYS A 115 33.14 4.25 6.09
CA LYS A 115 33.78 3.10 6.76
C LYS A 115 32.92 1.83 6.71
N MET A 116 31.75 1.86 6.08
CA MET A 116 30.84 0.73 6.01
C MET A 116 31.35 -0.25 4.95
N GLY A 117 31.75 -1.44 5.39
CA GLY A 117 32.13 -2.53 4.50
C GLY A 117 30.93 -3.21 3.86
N SER A 118 31.19 -4.00 2.82
CA SER A 118 30.20 -4.90 2.21
C SER A 118 29.62 -5.85 3.27
N SER A 119 28.30 -6.00 3.29
CA SER A 119 27.61 -6.86 4.25
C SER A 119 26.50 -7.66 3.58
N TRP A 120 26.50 -8.97 3.81
CA TRP A 120 25.40 -9.86 3.38
C TRP A 120 24.03 -9.41 3.94
N LYS A 121 24.01 -8.63 5.04
CA LYS A 121 22.79 -8.13 5.68
C LYS A 121 21.95 -7.24 4.77
N TYR A 122 22.58 -6.30 4.05
CA TYR A 122 21.81 -5.44 3.14
C TYR A 122 21.23 -6.26 1.99
N LEU A 123 21.99 -7.22 1.46
CA LEU A 123 21.52 -8.12 0.40
C LEU A 123 20.35 -8.97 0.84
N ALA A 124 20.40 -9.52 2.05
CA ALA A 124 19.30 -10.30 2.61
C ALA A 124 18.02 -9.47 2.75
N LEU A 125 18.14 -8.22 3.22
CA LEU A 125 17.01 -7.30 3.34
C LEU A 125 16.44 -6.88 1.97
N VAL A 126 17.30 -6.65 0.98
CA VAL A 126 16.88 -6.36 -0.40
C VAL A 126 16.19 -7.56 -1.03
N ALA A 127 16.76 -8.76 -0.89
CA ALA A 127 16.15 -9.97 -1.40
C ALA A 127 14.79 -10.23 -0.74
N LEU A 128 14.66 -10.04 0.57
CA LEU A 128 13.37 -10.11 1.26
C LEU A 128 12.37 -9.06 0.73
N ALA A 129 12.82 -7.83 0.45
CA ALA A 129 11.96 -6.79 -0.12
C ALA A 129 11.44 -7.20 -1.51
N ILE A 130 12.29 -7.79 -2.36
CA ILE A 130 11.93 -8.31 -3.69
C ILE A 130 10.94 -9.48 -3.59
N ILE A 131 11.13 -10.39 -2.63
CA ILE A 131 10.19 -11.50 -2.39
C ILE A 131 8.81 -10.99 -2.00
N ILE A 132 8.75 -10.05 -1.05
CA ILE A 132 7.48 -9.43 -0.62
C ILE A 132 6.88 -8.61 -1.76
N ARG A 133 7.72 -7.92 -2.53
CA ARG A 133 7.30 -7.05 -3.61
C ARG A 133 8.38 -6.95 -4.69
N PRO A 134 8.20 -7.57 -5.87
CA PRO A 134 9.20 -7.58 -6.94
C PRO A 134 9.67 -6.20 -7.40
N THR A 135 8.81 -5.18 -7.27
CA THR A 135 9.15 -3.80 -7.63
C THR A 135 10.28 -3.20 -6.79
N ALA A 136 10.61 -3.79 -5.63
CA ALA A 136 11.74 -3.36 -4.80
C ALA A 136 13.07 -3.44 -5.54
N ALA A 137 13.16 -4.27 -6.59
CA ALA A 137 14.32 -4.33 -7.46
C ALA A 137 14.61 -2.97 -8.13
N ILE A 138 13.57 -2.19 -8.49
CA ILE A 138 13.70 -0.94 -9.24
C ILE A 138 14.62 0.06 -8.52
N PRO A 139 14.34 0.50 -7.27
CA PRO A 139 15.23 1.43 -6.57
C PRO A 139 16.58 0.80 -6.20
N TRP A 140 16.68 -0.52 -6.08
CA TRP A 140 17.93 -1.19 -5.71
C TRP A 140 18.88 -1.47 -6.88
N ILE A 141 18.40 -1.51 -8.13
CA ILE A 141 19.25 -1.73 -9.31
C ILE A 141 20.45 -0.75 -9.36
N PRO A 142 20.27 0.58 -9.28
CA PRO A 142 21.40 1.50 -9.34
C PRO A 142 22.38 1.34 -8.17
N LEU A 143 21.88 1.04 -6.97
CA LEU A 143 22.68 0.85 -5.75
C LEU A 143 23.50 -0.44 -5.82
N VAL A 144 22.86 -1.57 -6.12
CA VAL A 144 23.53 -2.87 -6.24
C VAL A 144 24.54 -2.85 -7.38
N PHE A 145 24.21 -2.23 -8.51
CA PHE A 145 25.14 -2.05 -9.63
C PHE A 145 26.33 -1.18 -9.24
N SER A 146 26.09 -0.07 -8.53
CA SER A 146 27.16 0.80 -8.04
C SER A 146 28.10 0.09 -7.06
N HIS A 147 27.57 -0.76 -6.17
CA HIS A 147 28.41 -1.58 -5.30
C HIS A 147 29.21 -2.63 -6.08
N PHE A 148 28.58 -3.31 -7.04
CA PHE A 148 29.26 -4.28 -7.90
C PHE A 148 30.46 -3.66 -8.66
N LEU A 149 30.32 -2.42 -9.14
CA LEU A 149 31.41 -1.69 -9.80
C LEU A 149 32.53 -1.26 -8.83
N GLN A 150 32.24 -1.08 -7.55
CA GLN A 150 33.22 -0.71 -6.53
C GLN A 150 34.03 -1.90 -6.03
N GLU A 151 33.45 -3.10 -6.09
CA GLU A 151 34.07 -4.31 -5.58
C GLU A 151 35.19 -4.81 -6.50
N GLN A 152 36.36 -5.09 -5.92
CA GLN A 152 37.52 -5.59 -6.68
C GLN A 152 37.33 -7.08 -7.01
N ARG A 153 36.90 -7.87 -6.02
CA ARG A 153 36.69 -9.31 -6.14
C ARG A 153 35.23 -9.61 -6.49
N LYS A 154 34.88 -9.30 -7.74
CA LYS A 154 33.52 -9.46 -8.28
C LYS A 154 33.00 -10.90 -8.18
N ALA A 155 33.86 -11.87 -8.45
CA ALA A 155 33.51 -13.29 -8.36
C ALA A 155 33.12 -13.69 -6.93
N ASP A 156 33.89 -13.25 -5.92
CA ASP A 156 33.60 -13.54 -4.51
C ASP A 156 32.26 -12.91 -4.08
N LEU A 157 31.97 -11.69 -4.51
CA LEU A 157 30.69 -11.04 -4.22
C LEU A 157 29.51 -11.83 -4.80
N ILE A 158 29.63 -12.30 -6.05
CA ILE A 158 28.58 -13.09 -6.68
C ILE A 158 28.42 -14.45 -5.99
N LEU A 159 29.52 -15.20 -5.86
CA LEU A 159 29.52 -16.60 -5.41
C LEU A 159 29.17 -16.74 -3.93
N TYR A 160 29.69 -15.87 -3.07
CA TYR A 160 29.52 -15.99 -1.62
C TYR A 160 28.41 -15.09 -1.04
N ASN A 161 27.93 -14.09 -1.78
CA ASN A 161 26.86 -13.23 -1.29
C ASN A 161 25.60 -13.28 -2.16
N TYR A 162 25.68 -12.98 -3.47
CA TYR A 162 24.46 -12.88 -4.30
C TYR A 162 23.77 -14.23 -4.48
N ILE A 163 24.51 -15.27 -4.87
CA ILE A 163 23.96 -16.60 -5.10
C ILE A 163 23.39 -17.20 -3.80
N PRO A 164 24.13 -17.25 -2.67
CA PRO A 164 23.60 -17.87 -1.46
C PRO A 164 22.39 -17.13 -0.89
N VAL A 165 22.42 -15.79 -0.87
CA VAL A 165 21.27 -14.99 -0.40
C VAL A 165 20.06 -15.19 -1.31
N GLY A 166 20.26 -15.20 -2.64
CA GLY A 166 19.20 -15.44 -3.61
C GLY A 166 18.58 -16.83 -3.46
N MET A 167 19.41 -17.87 -3.37
CA MET A 167 18.95 -19.25 -3.24
C MET A 167 18.17 -19.48 -1.95
N ILE A 168 18.66 -18.95 -0.82
CA ILE A 168 17.95 -19.07 0.47
C ILE A 168 16.62 -18.33 0.43
N THR A 169 16.59 -17.10 -0.08
CA THR A 169 15.37 -16.27 -0.05
C THR A 169 14.31 -16.76 -1.03
N VAL A 170 14.69 -17.08 -2.27
CA VAL A 170 13.77 -17.66 -3.26
C VAL A 170 13.34 -19.06 -2.84
N GLY A 171 14.26 -19.90 -2.37
CA GLY A 171 13.94 -21.24 -1.88
C GLY A 171 12.92 -21.22 -0.73
N THR A 172 13.09 -20.30 0.22
CA THR A 172 12.13 -20.11 1.32
C THR A 172 10.77 -19.65 0.81
N SER A 173 10.71 -18.68 -0.12
CA SER A 173 9.44 -18.25 -0.72
C SER A 173 8.75 -19.38 -1.45
N LEU A 174 9.48 -20.16 -2.26
CA LEU A 174 8.93 -21.29 -3.00
C LEU A 174 8.35 -22.37 -2.07
N ILE A 175 9.03 -22.66 -0.96
CA ILE A 175 8.52 -23.61 0.03
C ILE A 175 7.23 -23.08 0.67
N ILE A 176 7.23 -21.81 1.09
CA ILE A 176 6.04 -21.15 1.65
C ILE A 176 4.88 -21.24 0.65
N ASP A 177 5.09 -20.77 -0.58
CA ASP A 177 4.06 -20.73 -1.60
C ASP A 177 3.58 -22.15 -1.96
N ARG A 178 4.47 -23.16 -1.99
CA ARG A 178 4.11 -24.57 -2.20
C ARG A 178 3.20 -25.15 -1.12
N VAL A 179 3.41 -24.76 0.13
CA VAL A 179 2.59 -25.20 1.27
C VAL A 179 1.17 -24.65 1.16
N PHE A 180 1.02 -23.38 0.75
CA PHE A 180 -0.29 -22.73 0.72
C PHE A 180 -1.05 -22.92 -0.59
N PHE A 181 -0.37 -22.89 -1.74
CA PHE A 181 -1.01 -23.13 -3.04
C PHE A 181 -1.24 -24.61 -3.35
N GLY A 182 -0.50 -25.52 -2.70
CA GLY A 182 -0.58 -26.95 -3.03
C GLY A 182 0.18 -27.35 -4.29
N GLU A 183 0.80 -26.40 -4.98
CA GLU A 183 1.65 -26.58 -6.17
C GLU A 183 2.84 -25.62 -6.15
N TRP A 184 3.86 -25.88 -6.97
CA TRP A 184 5.05 -25.02 -7.02
C TRP A 184 4.75 -23.74 -7.82
N VAL A 185 4.59 -22.63 -7.12
CA VAL A 185 4.29 -21.32 -7.72
C VAL A 185 5.46 -20.36 -7.47
N LEU A 186 6.06 -19.84 -8.54
CA LEU A 186 7.02 -18.74 -8.45
C LEU A 186 6.28 -17.41 -8.65
N VAL A 187 5.74 -16.88 -7.55
CA VAL A 187 4.89 -15.69 -7.53
C VAL A 187 5.56 -14.49 -8.20
N GLN A 188 6.85 -14.28 -7.97
CA GLN A 188 7.58 -13.13 -8.49
C GLN A 188 7.67 -13.15 -10.03
N LEU A 189 7.74 -14.34 -10.64
CA LEU A 189 7.71 -14.52 -12.09
C LEU A 189 6.30 -14.26 -12.65
N ASN A 190 5.27 -14.80 -11.99
CA ASN A 190 3.88 -14.55 -12.38
C ASN A 190 3.55 -13.05 -12.29
N PHE A 191 4.00 -12.39 -11.22
CA PHE A 191 3.85 -10.95 -11.06
C PHE A 191 4.50 -10.17 -12.20
N LEU A 192 5.74 -10.53 -12.59
CA LEU A 192 6.44 -9.89 -13.71
C LEU A 192 5.70 -10.10 -15.04
N LYS A 193 5.28 -11.34 -15.30
CA LYS A 193 4.50 -11.68 -16.50
C LYS A 193 3.23 -10.85 -16.59
N PHE A 194 2.46 -10.77 -15.52
CA PHE A 194 1.18 -10.07 -15.49
C PHE A 194 1.32 -8.54 -15.56
N ASN A 195 2.16 -7.96 -14.70
CA ASN A 195 2.22 -6.50 -14.53
C ASN A 195 3.11 -5.81 -15.56
N VAL A 196 4.17 -6.47 -16.02
CA VAL A 196 5.17 -5.86 -16.92
C VAL A 196 5.02 -6.36 -18.34
N LEU A 197 4.93 -7.68 -18.55
CA LEU A 197 4.88 -8.23 -19.92
C LEU A 197 3.50 -8.09 -20.56
N GLN A 198 2.43 -8.32 -19.80
CA GLN A 198 1.06 -8.25 -20.30
C GLN A 198 0.41 -6.86 -20.12
N ASN A 199 1.02 -5.98 -19.31
CA ASN A 199 0.56 -4.61 -19.02
C ASN A 199 -0.95 -4.50 -18.66
N LEU A 200 -1.52 -5.55 -18.04
CA LEU A 200 -2.93 -5.61 -17.68
C LEU A 200 -3.32 -4.62 -16.58
N GLY A 201 -2.33 -3.95 -15.96
CA GLY A 201 -2.58 -2.85 -15.03
C GLY A 201 -3.35 -1.68 -15.64
N VAL A 202 -3.32 -1.51 -16.98
CA VAL A 202 -4.13 -0.50 -17.71
C VAL A 202 -5.62 -0.64 -17.39
N PHE A 203 -6.09 -1.87 -17.11
CA PHE A 203 -7.47 -2.16 -16.74
C PHE A 203 -7.94 -1.36 -15.51
N TYR A 204 -7.03 -1.07 -14.57
CA TYR A 204 -7.32 -0.31 -13.35
C TYR A 204 -7.11 1.21 -13.50
N GLY A 205 -7.06 1.69 -14.74
CA GLY A 205 -6.84 3.09 -15.07
C GLY A 205 -5.41 3.39 -15.51
N SER A 206 -5.26 4.46 -16.28
CA SER A 206 -3.99 4.88 -16.85
C SER A 206 -3.72 6.36 -16.64
N HIS A 207 -2.43 6.71 -16.60
CA HIS A 207 -1.97 8.08 -16.45
C HIS A 207 -0.87 8.38 -17.48
N PRO A 208 -0.75 9.63 -17.97
CA PRO A 208 0.33 10.03 -18.88
C PRO A 208 1.73 9.72 -18.35
N TRP A 209 2.71 9.55 -19.23
CA TRP A 209 4.09 9.20 -18.84
C TRP A 209 4.71 10.22 -17.87
N HIS A 210 4.38 11.51 -18.03
CA HIS A 210 4.92 12.59 -17.20
C HIS A 210 4.28 12.67 -15.80
N TRP A 211 3.25 11.86 -15.50
CA TRP A 211 2.45 11.99 -14.29
C TRP A 211 3.28 11.91 -13.01
N TYR A 212 4.29 11.04 -12.92
CA TYR A 212 5.15 11.00 -11.74
C TYR A 212 6.03 12.26 -11.57
N PHE A 213 6.39 12.94 -12.66
CA PHE A 213 7.13 14.20 -12.60
C PHE A 213 6.23 15.38 -12.23
N THR A 214 5.01 15.42 -12.78
CA THR A 214 4.10 16.56 -12.63
C THR A 214 3.19 16.45 -11.40
N GLN A 215 2.85 15.24 -10.97
CA GLN A 215 1.88 14.97 -9.90
C GLN A 215 2.48 14.04 -8.83
N GLY A 216 2.97 12.86 -9.21
CA GLY A 216 3.40 11.82 -8.27
C GLY A 216 4.44 12.28 -7.23
N LEU A 217 5.64 12.64 -7.68
CA LEU A 217 6.72 13.08 -6.81
C LEU A 217 6.41 14.44 -6.13
N PRO A 218 5.85 15.45 -6.82
CA PRO A 218 5.42 16.70 -6.18
C PRO A 218 4.42 16.51 -5.04
N VAL A 219 3.42 15.65 -5.21
CA VAL A 219 2.39 15.41 -4.19
C VAL A 219 2.99 14.71 -2.97
N ILE A 220 3.79 13.67 -3.17
CA ILE A 220 4.40 12.90 -2.07
C ILE A 220 5.38 13.74 -1.26
N LEU A 221 6.18 14.60 -1.92
CA LEU A 221 7.07 15.53 -1.23
C LEU A 221 6.29 16.70 -0.63
N GLY A 222 5.19 17.13 -1.25
CA GLY A 222 4.40 18.28 -0.84
C GLY A 222 5.29 19.51 -0.69
N THR A 223 5.19 20.18 0.46
CA THR A 223 6.01 21.37 0.76
C THR A 223 7.50 21.08 0.96
N HIS A 224 7.93 19.81 1.00
CA HIS A 224 9.35 19.45 0.98
C HIS A 224 9.98 19.60 -0.41
N LEU A 225 9.19 19.70 -1.49
CA LEU A 225 9.70 19.70 -2.87
C LEU A 225 10.76 20.80 -3.14
N PRO A 226 10.57 22.08 -2.76
CA PRO A 226 11.59 23.10 -2.96
C PRO A 226 12.90 22.79 -2.20
N PHE A 227 12.79 22.20 -1.01
CA PHE A 227 13.93 21.81 -0.19
C PHE A 227 14.66 20.60 -0.74
N PHE A 228 13.94 19.66 -1.36
CA PHE A 228 14.54 18.56 -2.12
C PHE A 228 15.38 19.12 -3.28
N ILE A 229 14.83 20.02 -4.10
CA ILE A 229 15.53 20.62 -5.25
C ILE A 229 16.78 21.39 -4.78
N HIS A 230 16.64 22.25 -3.78
CA HIS A 230 17.76 22.98 -3.19
C HIS A 230 18.82 22.03 -2.60
N GLY A 231 18.37 20.96 -1.92
CA GLY A 231 19.23 19.92 -1.36
C GLY A 231 20.03 19.15 -2.40
N CYS A 232 19.46 18.87 -3.57
CA CYS A 232 20.15 18.22 -4.68
C CYS A 232 21.36 19.01 -5.18
N VAL A 233 21.32 20.34 -5.09
CA VAL A 233 22.44 21.22 -5.47
C VAL A 233 23.53 21.23 -4.38
N LEU A 234 23.14 21.20 -3.11
CA LEU A 234 24.05 21.34 -1.97
C LEU A 234 24.69 20.04 -1.49
N ALA A 235 24.01 18.91 -1.67
CA ALA A 235 24.46 17.64 -1.12
C ALA A 235 25.83 17.22 -1.70
N PRO A 236 26.74 16.67 -0.87
CA PRO A 236 28.03 16.17 -1.33
C PRO A 236 27.91 15.15 -2.47
N LYS A 237 28.90 15.12 -3.36
CA LYS A 237 28.92 14.23 -4.55
C LYS A 237 28.70 12.75 -4.22
N ARG A 238 29.03 12.29 -2.99
CA ARG A 238 28.78 10.91 -2.54
C ARG A 238 27.29 10.52 -2.53
N TYR A 239 26.37 11.47 -2.37
CA TYR A 239 24.92 11.22 -2.39
C TYR A 239 24.31 11.24 -3.79
N ARG A 240 25.10 11.47 -4.85
CA ARG A 240 24.60 11.41 -6.22
C ARG A 240 23.99 10.06 -6.56
N ILE A 241 24.44 8.98 -5.92
CA ILE A 241 23.84 7.66 -6.10
C ILE A 241 22.39 7.59 -5.58
N PHE A 242 22.06 8.33 -4.51
CA PHE A 242 20.69 8.45 -4.00
C PHE A 242 19.82 9.26 -4.97
N LEU A 243 20.35 10.36 -5.52
CA LEU A 243 19.64 11.14 -6.54
C LEU A 243 19.40 10.32 -7.82
N LEU A 244 20.42 9.58 -8.27
CA LEU A 244 20.31 8.66 -9.41
C LEU A 244 19.23 7.62 -9.14
N THR A 245 19.16 7.08 -7.93
CA THR A 245 18.13 6.11 -7.52
C THR A 245 16.72 6.69 -7.60
N VAL A 246 16.52 7.93 -7.13
CA VAL A 246 15.23 8.64 -7.23
C VAL A 246 14.85 8.84 -8.70
N ILE A 247 15.76 9.41 -9.51
CA ILE A 247 15.52 9.69 -10.94
C ILE A 247 15.23 8.40 -11.71
N TRP A 248 16.05 7.37 -11.50
CA TRP A 248 15.88 6.05 -12.12
C TRP A 248 14.51 5.46 -11.80
N THR A 249 14.13 5.46 -10.53
CA THR A 249 12.86 4.88 -10.10
C THR A 249 11.67 5.64 -10.72
N VAL A 250 11.70 6.97 -10.71
CA VAL A 250 10.66 7.79 -11.34
C VAL A 250 10.58 7.53 -12.84
N LEU A 251 11.72 7.45 -13.55
CA LEU A 251 11.76 7.15 -14.99
C LEU A 251 11.17 5.78 -15.31
N VAL A 252 11.57 4.73 -14.58
CA VAL A 252 11.05 3.37 -14.79
C VAL A 252 9.55 3.30 -14.52
N TYR A 253 9.05 3.88 -13.43
CA TYR A 253 7.61 3.89 -13.17
C TYR A 253 6.83 4.79 -14.15
N SER A 254 7.46 5.79 -14.74
CA SER A 254 6.85 6.63 -15.77
C SER A 254 6.55 5.90 -17.09
N THR A 255 7.26 4.80 -17.39
CA THR A 255 6.97 3.99 -18.59
C THR A 255 5.75 3.08 -18.41
N LEU A 256 5.32 2.83 -17.17
CA LEU A 256 4.15 2.01 -16.87
C LEU A 256 2.87 2.83 -16.98
N SER A 257 1.83 2.28 -17.63
CA SER A 257 0.58 3.01 -17.84
C SER A 257 -0.19 3.26 -16.54
N HIS A 258 -0.28 2.25 -15.68
CA HIS A 258 -0.92 2.34 -14.37
C HIS A 258 0.03 2.93 -13.34
N LYS A 259 -0.44 3.95 -12.61
CA LYS A 259 0.39 4.71 -11.68
C LYS A 259 -0.37 4.98 -10.38
N GLU A 260 0.33 4.84 -9.27
CA GLU A 260 -0.17 5.18 -7.95
C GLU A 260 0.91 5.91 -7.14
N PHE A 261 0.50 6.81 -6.22
CA PHE A 261 1.44 7.52 -5.35
C PHE A 261 2.28 6.56 -4.49
N ARG A 262 1.66 5.51 -3.94
CA ARG A 262 2.35 4.56 -3.05
C ARG A 262 3.48 3.76 -3.72
N PHE A 263 3.52 3.67 -5.06
CA PHE A 263 4.55 2.90 -5.77
C PHE A 263 5.94 3.53 -5.67
N ILE A 264 6.01 4.86 -5.57
CA ILE A 264 7.28 5.59 -5.40
C ILE A 264 7.54 5.97 -3.94
N TYR A 265 6.75 5.46 -2.99
CA TYR A 265 7.04 5.63 -1.56
C TYR A 265 8.46 5.19 -1.16
N PRO A 266 9.04 4.10 -1.72
CA PRO A 266 10.39 3.65 -1.35
C PRO A 266 11.50 4.66 -1.65
N VAL A 267 11.27 5.64 -2.53
CA VAL A 267 12.28 6.68 -2.80
C VAL A 267 12.25 7.83 -1.80
N LEU A 268 11.20 7.93 -0.98
CA LEU A 268 11.01 9.05 -0.07
C LEU A 268 12.15 9.23 0.96
N PRO A 269 12.67 8.17 1.61
CA PRO A 269 13.81 8.31 2.53
C PRO A 269 15.04 8.92 1.86
N PHE A 270 15.29 8.62 0.58
CA PHE A 270 16.39 9.21 -0.19
C PHE A 270 16.14 10.71 -0.41
N CYS A 271 14.92 11.10 -0.76
CA CYS A 271 14.55 12.51 -0.91
C CYS A 271 14.74 13.28 0.41
N MET A 272 14.38 12.67 1.55
CA MET A 272 14.51 13.32 2.87
C MET A 272 15.96 13.58 3.26
N VAL A 273 16.93 12.79 2.76
CA VAL A 273 18.36 13.10 2.91
C VAL A 273 18.67 14.47 2.30
N PHE A 274 18.24 14.74 1.06
CA PHE A 274 18.44 16.03 0.39
C PHE A 274 17.69 17.18 1.09
N CYS A 275 16.44 16.94 1.51
CA CYS A 275 15.68 17.93 2.28
C CYS A 275 16.40 18.34 3.58
N GLY A 276 16.97 17.37 4.31
CA GLY A 276 17.71 17.65 5.54
C GLY A 276 19.01 18.43 5.30
N TYR A 277 19.68 18.20 4.16
CA TYR A 277 20.80 19.03 3.73
C TYR A 277 20.38 20.48 3.51
N SER A 278 19.33 20.68 2.72
CA SER A 278 18.78 22.02 2.48
C SER A 278 18.47 22.72 3.80
N LEU A 279 17.75 22.06 4.72
CA LEU A 279 17.37 22.64 6.01
C LEU A 279 18.56 23.00 6.89
N LYS A 280 19.65 22.20 6.87
CA LYS A 280 20.89 22.52 7.59
C LYS A 280 21.53 23.82 7.09
N HIS A 281 21.52 24.05 5.78
CA HIS A 281 22.17 25.22 5.18
C HIS A 281 21.39 26.54 5.35
N LEU A 282 20.11 26.48 5.72
CA LEU A 282 19.25 27.67 5.86
C LEU A 282 19.54 28.54 7.09
N LYS A 283 20.50 28.17 7.96
CA LYS A 283 20.97 28.95 9.13
C LYS A 283 19.83 29.66 9.89
N ALA A 284 19.70 30.99 9.76
CA ALA A 284 18.68 31.79 10.44
C ALA A 284 17.23 31.41 10.06
N TRP A 285 17.01 30.96 8.82
CA TRP A 285 15.70 30.54 8.32
C TRP A 285 15.33 29.10 8.71
N LYS A 286 16.24 28.35 9.34
CA LYS A 286 16.02 26.94 9.72
C LYS A 286 14.77 26.76 10.58
N LYS A 287 14.59 27.57 11.62
CA LYS A 287 13.44 27.48 12.55
C LYS A 287 12.11 27.84 11.87
N PRO A 288 11.95 29.01 11.22
CA PRO A 288 10.68 29.35 10.58
C PRO A 288 10.31 28.37 9.46
N VAL A 289 11.30 27.90 8.68
CA VAL A 289 11.08 26.86 7.65
C VAL A 289 10.66 25.53 8.27
N ALA A 290 11.29 25.10 9.36
CA ALA A 290 10.90 23.89 10.06
C ALA A 290 9.45 23.99 10.57
N SER A 291 9.07 25.11 11.20
CA SER A 291 7.68 25.35 11.62
C SER A 291 6.70 25.32 10.44
N PHE A 292 7.06 25.95 9.32
CA PHE A 292 6.25 25.92 8.09
C PHE A 292 6.09 24.50 7.55
N LEU A 293 7.17 23.70 7.47
CA LEU A 293 7.11 22.31 7.02
C LEU A 293 6.21 21.47 7.92
N LEU A 294 6.35 21.59 9.24
CA LEU A 294 5.50 20.88 10.18
C LEU A 294 4.02 21.24 9.97
N LEU A 295 3.67 22.54 10.02
CA LEU A 295 2.28 22.99 9.93
C LEU A 295 1.64 22.64 8.57
N SER A 296 2.38 22.83 7.47
CA SER A 296 1.87 22.57 6.12
C SER A 296 1.68 21.09 5.82
N ASN A 297 2.46 20.19 6.43
CA ASN A 297 2.29 18.75 6.28
C ASN A 297 1.31 18.15 7.29
N LEU A 298 1.16 18.77 8.47
CA LEU A 298 0.25 18.29 9.52
C LEU A 298 -1.20 18.29 9.04
N ALA A 299 -1.64 19.36 8.37
CA ALA A 299 -3.01 19.48 7.87
C ALA A 299 -3.41 18.35 6.89
N PRO A 300 -2.68 18.10 5.77
CA PRO A 300 -3.01 16.99 4.87
C PRO A 300 -2.83 15.63 5.54
N ALA A 301 -1.85 15.47 6.45
CA ALA A 301 -1.68 14.21 7.18
C ALA A 301 -2.88 13.86 8.06
N LEU A 302 -3.36 14.81 8.87
CA LEU A 302 -4.53 14.62 9.72
C LEU A 302 -5.80 14.44 8.89
N TYR A 303 -5.99 15.25 7.84
CA TYR A 303 -7.16 15.13 6.98
C TYR A 303 -7.23 13.78 6.28
N THR A 304 -6.15 13.34 5.64
CA THR A 304 -6.10 12.06 4.90
C THR A 304 -6.00 10.83 5.80
N GLY A 305 -5.56 11.00 7.05
CA GLY A 305 -5.49 9.94 8.05
C GLY A 305 -6.77 9.74 8.86
N LEU A 306 -7.53 10.81 9.13
CA LEU A 306 -8.65 10.79 10.09
C LEU A 306 -10.03 11.08 9.49
N ILE A 307 -10.10 11.71 8.31
CA ILE A 307 -11.36 12.26 7.78
C ILE A 307 -11.63 11.71 6.37
N HIS A 308 -10.73 11.94 5.42
CA HIS A 308 -10.95 11.59 4.03
C HIS A 308 -11.05 10.07 3.83
N GLN A 309 -12.11 9.64 3.16
CA GLN A 309 -12.46 8.24 2.87
C GLN A 309 -12.63 7.34 4.09
N ARG A 310 -12.73 7.90 5.30
CA ARG A 310 -12.88 7.13 6.55
C ARG A 310 -14.16 6.29 6.59
N GLY A 311 -15.22 6.75 5.93
CA GLY A 311 -16.51 6.04 5.91
C GLY A 311 -16.42 4.58 5.47
N ALA A 312 -15.44 4.20 4.64
CA ALA A 312 -15.22 2.81 4.24
C ALA A 312 -14.78 1.90 5.41
N LEU A 313 -14.15 2.46 6.44
CA LEU A 313 -13.83 1.77 7.69
C LEU A 313 -15.02 1.81 8.66
N ASP A 314 -15.65 2.98 8.82
CA ASP A 314 -16.76 3.17 9.76
C ASP A 314 -18.00 2.33 9.38
N VAL A 315 -18.23 2.07 8.08
CA VAL A 315 -19.33 1.18 7.67
C VAL A 315 -19.08 -0.28 8.07
N MET A 316 -17.82 -0.73 8.15
CA MET A 316 -17.51 -2.10 8.58
C MET A 316 -17.75 -2.29 10.08
N SER A 317 -17.53 -1.27 10.91
CA SER A 317 -17.87 -1.35 12.34
C SER A 317 -19.38 -1.40 12.56
N HIS A 318 -20.16 -0.75 11.69
CA HIS A 318 -21.62 -0.90 11.69
C HIS A 318 -22.06 -2.33 11.32
N ILE A 319 -21.47 -2.91 10.26
CA ILE A 319 -21.73 -4.31 9.87
C ILE A 319 -21.33 -5.29 10.98
N GLN A 320 -20.23 -5.02 11.68
CA GLN A 320 -19.74 -5.86 12.77
C GLN A 320 -20.79 -6.04 13.88
N GLN A 321 -21.65 -5.04 14.12
CA GLN A 321 -22.72 -5.14 15.12
C GLN A 321 -23.73 -6.24 14.78
N LEU A 322 -23.89 -6.58 13.50
CA LEU A 322 -24.74 -7.69 13.06
C LEU A 322 -24.22 -9.05 13.55
N CYS A 323 -22.91 -9.17 13.81
CA CYS A 323 -22.30 -10.41 14.31
C CYS A 323 -22.67 -10.71 15.77
N ASN A 324 -23.00 -9.69 16.58
CA ASN A 324 -23.30 -9.86 17.99
C ASN A 324 -24.75 -10.29 18.25
N ASN A 325 -25.65 -10.05 17.30
CA ASN A 325 -27.06 -10.37 17.43
C ASN A 325 -27.32 -11.78 16.89
N SER A 326 -27.62 -12.74 17.79
CA SER A 326 -27.91 -14.14 17.45
C SER A 326 -29.07 -14.31 16.45
N TYR A 327 -30.00 -13.35 16.38
CA TYR A 327 -31.09 -13.29 15.39
C TYR A 327 -30.65 -12.87 13.97
N GLN A 328 -29.50 -12.21 13.81
CA GLN A 328 -28.97 -11.71 12.53
C GLN A 328 -27.91 -12.63 11.91
N SER A 329 -27.76 -13.84 12.45
CA SER A 329 -26.84 -14.88 11.95
C SER A 329 -27.13 -15.35 10.51
N GLN A 330 -28.29 -14.99 9.95
CA GLN A 330 -28.67 -15.24 8.56
C GLN A 330 -28.57 -13.99 7.66
N ALA A 331 -28.08 -12.87 8.18
CA ALA A 331 -27.98 -11.64 7.40
C ALA A 331 -27.05 -11.84 6.18
N PHE A 332 -27.55 -11.43 5.02
CA PHE A 332 -26.78 -11.29 3.80
C PHE A 332 -26.53 -9.81 3.51
N VAL A 333 -25.27 -9.41 3.46
CA VAL A 333 -24.86 -8.02 3.17
C VAL A 333 -24.31 -7.94 1.75
N PHE A 334 -24.84 -7.02 0.94
CA PHE A 334 -24.35 -6.74 -0.39
C PHE A 334 -23.82 -5.32 -0.51
N ILE A 335 -22.55 -5.19 -0.89
CA ILE A 335 -21.82 -3.93 -1.00
C ILE A 335 -21.73 -3.55 -2.49
N MET A 336 -22.58 -2.61 -2.91
CA MET A 336 -22.66 -2.06 -4.27
C MET A 336 -21.82 -0.78 -4.38
N MET A 337 -20.57 -0.89 -3.96
CA MET A 337 -19.55 0.13 -4.11
C MET A 337 -18.54 -0.36 -5.16
N PRO A 338 -17.70 0.51 -5.76
CA PRO A 338 -16.59 0.06 -6.58
C PRO A 338 -15.78 -1.03 -5.87
N CYS A 339 -15.30 -2.01 -6.62
CA CYS A 339 -14.61 -3.16 -6.06
C CYS A 339 -13.49 -2.75 -5.08
N HIS A 340 -13.30 -3.54 -4.03
CA HIS A 340 -12.29 -3.29 -2.99
C HIS A 340 -12.40 -1.94 -2.24
N SER A 341 -13.55 -1.26 -2.29
CA SER A 341 -13.77 0.00 -1.56
C SER A 341 -13.76 -0.13 -0.03
N THR A 342 -14.04 -1.32 0.49
CA THR A 342 -14.10 -1.58 1.94
C THR A 342 -13.13 -2.69 2.32
N PRO A 343 -12.61 -2.71 3.57
CA PRO A 343 -11.65 -3.72 4.00
C PRO A 343 -12.29 -5.08 4.33
N PHE A 344 -13.62 -5.19 4.22
CA PHE A 344 -14.37 -6.45 4.23
C PHE A 344 -14.09 -7.32 5.48
N TYR A 345 -13.85 -8.62 5.32
CA TYR A 345 -13.61 -9.55 6.44
C TYR A 345 -12.42 -9.18 7.32
N SER A 346 -11.47 -8.35 6.87
CA SER A 346 -10.35 -7.89 7.71
C SER A 346 -10.77 -6.93 8.82
N HIS A 347 -12.02 -6.43 8.81
CA HIS A 347 -12.57 -5.59 9.87
C HIS A 347 -13.85 -6.18 10.49
N VAL A 348 -14.54 -7.08 9.79
CA VAL A 348 -15.75 -7.74 10.32
C VAL A 348 -15.41 -8.94 11.20
N HIS A 349 -14.43 -9.77 10.81
CA HIS A 349 -13.96 -10.94 11.58
C HIS A 349 -15.07 -11.87 12.13
N CYS A 350 -16.13 -12.10 11.34
CA CYS A 350 -17.21 -13.01 11.73
C CYS A 350 -17.79 -13.74 10.50
N PRO A 351 -18.49 -14.87 10.67
CA PRO A 351 -19.03 -15.70 9.57
C PRO A 351 -20.33 -15.13 8.97
N LEU A 352 -20.35 -13.83 8.69
CA LEU A 352 -21.46 -13.14 8.04
C LEU A 352 -21.39 -13.34 6.53
N LYS A 353 -22.52 -13.68 5.87
CA LYS A 353 -22.55 -13.79 4.41
C LYS A 353 -22.44 -12.39 3.81
N MET A 354 -21.31 -12.09 3.18
CA MET A 354 -21.09 -10.81 2.50
C MET A 354 -20.66 -10.99 1.05
N ARG A 355 -21.09 -10.09 0.17
CA ARG A 355 -20.66 -9.99 -1.24
C ARG A 355 -20.42 -8.51 -1.58
N PHE A 356 -19.48 -8.26 -2.48
CA PHE A 356 -19.26 -6.96 -3.11
C PHE A 356 -19.12 -7.15 -4.63
N LEU A 357 -19.29 -6.07 -5.40
CA LEU A 357 -19.08 -6.09 -6.85
C LEU A 357 -17.61 -6.39 -7.18
N GLN A 358 -17.36 -7.45 -7.94
CA GLN A 358 -16.01 -7.86 -8.31
C GLN A 358 -15.53 -7.15 -9.59
N CYS A 359 -14.21 -7.02 -9.73
CA CYS A 359 -13.59 -6.43 -10.92
C CYS A 359 -12.32 -7.20 -11.34
N PRO A 360 -12.42 -8.53 -11.58
CA PRO A 360 -11.27 -9.26 -12.10
C PRO A 360 -10.96 -8.77 -13.52
N PRO A 361 -9.67 -8.64 -13.89
CA PRO A 361 -9.28 -8.31 -15.24
C PRO A 361 -9.52 -9.55 -16.11
N ASP A 362 -9.63 -9.32 -17.42
CA ASP A 362 -9.68 -10.44 -18.32
C ASP A 362 -8.35 -11.18 -18.39
N LEU A 363 -8.37 -12.48 -18.09
CA LEU A 363 -7.22 -13.36 -18.20
C LEU A 363 -7.23 -14.16 -19.52
N THR A 364 -8.31 -14.07 -20.30
CA THR A 364 -8.53 -14.84 -21.53
C THR A 364 -8.11 -14.10 -22.81
N GLY A 365 -7.97 -12.78 -22.77
CA GLY A 365 -7.52 -11.94 -23.89
C GLY A 365 -8.63 -11.43 -24.80
N ASN A 366 -9.89 -11.51 -24.36
CA ASN A 366 -11.06 -10.92 -24.99
C ASN A 366 -11.12 -9.39 -24.77
N GLU A 367 -10.90 -8.63 -25.85
CA GLU A 367 -10.97 -7.17 -25.85
C GLU A 367 -12.37 -6.60 -25.54
N SER A 368 -13.42 -7.40 -25.68
CA SER A 368 -14.80 -7.01 -25.36
C SER A 368 -15.22 -7.32 -23.92
N TYR A 369 -14.29 -7.78 -23.09
CA TYR A 369 -14.58 -8.13 -21.70
C TYR A 369 -14.97 -6.88 -20.89
N VAL A 370 -16.04 -7.03 -20.10
CA VAL A 370 -16.50 -6.04 -19.12
C VAL A 370 -16.71 -6.78 -17.80
N ASP A 371 -16.13 -6.26 -16.72
CA ASP A 371 -16.26 -6.88 -15.40
C ASP A 371 -17.64 -6.66 -14.77
N GLU A 372 -17.91 -7.41 -13.69
CA GLU A 372 -19.18 -7.35 -12.97
C GLU A 372 -19.50 -5.93 -12.48
N ALA A 373 -18.53 -5.19 -11.93
CA ALA A 373 -18.76 -3.85 -11.43
C ALA A 373 -19.09 -2.88 -12.57
N ASP A 374 -18.36 -2.94 -13.69
CA ASP A 374 -18.65 -2.12 -14.86
C ASP A 374 -20.02 -2.43 -15.49
N LEU A 375 -20.39 -3.71 -15.60
CA LEU A 375 -21.72 -4.12 -16.05
C LEU A 375 -22.81 -3.58 -15.11
N PHE A 376 -22.61 -3.67 -13.80
CA PHE A 376 -23.54 -3.12 -12.82
C PHE A 376 -23.72 -1.61 -12.98
N TYR A 377 -22.63 -0.84 -13.04
CA TYR A 377 -22.69 0.62 -13.14
C TYR A 377 -23.18 1.12 -14.52
N SER A 378 -23.28 0.27 -15.53
CA SER A 378 -23.88 0.63 -16.82
C SER A 378 -25.42 0.71 -16.79
N ASN A 379 -26.06 -0.11 -15.95
CA ASN A 379 -27.52 -0.12 -15.74
C ASN A 379 -27.86 -0.75 -14.38
N PRO A 380 -27.70 0.00 -13.26
CA PRO A 380 -27.83 -0.57 -11.92
C PRO A 380 -29.19 -1.20 -11.65
N LEU A 381 -30.28 -0.52 -12.06
CA LEU A 381 -31.64 -1.02 -11.84
C LEU A 381 -31.91 -2.31 -12.63
N GLY A 382 -31.55 -2.34 -13.91
CA GLY A 382 -31.70 -3.53 -14.75
C GLY A 382 -30.87 -4.71 -14.24
N TRP A 383 -29.64 -4.45 -13.81
CA TRP A 383 -28.76 -5.45 -13.23
C TRP A 383 -29.34 -6.03 -11.94
N LEU A 384 -29.81 -5.17 -11.01
CA LEU A 384 -30.40 -5.61 -9.74
C LEU A 384 -31.66 -6.47 -9.93
N ASN A 385 -32.54 -6.09 -10.86
CA ASN A 385 -33.74 -6.87 -11.16
C ASN A 385 -33.41 -8.24 -11.78
N LYS A 386 -32.34 -8.31 -12.59
CA LYS A 386 -31.87 -9.57 -13.18
C LYS A 386 -31.22 -10.48 -12.13
N GLU A 387 -30.34 -9.92 -11.30
CA GLU A 387 -29.60 -10.66 -10.28
C GLU A 387 -30.53 -11.15 -9.15
N PHE A 388 -31.46 -10.29 -8.72
CA PHE A 388 -32.38 -10.55 -7.63
C PHE A 388 -33.82 -10.73 -8.13
N TYR A 389 -34.01 -11.67 -9.06
CA TYR A 389 -35.31 -11.99 -9.65
C TYR A 389 -36.30 -12.61 -8.64
N SER A 390 -35.80 -13.18 -7.53
CA SER A 390 -36.60 -13.81 -6.47
C SER A 390 -36.32 -13.18 -5.11
N ASP A 391 -37.36 -13.05 -4.28
CA ASP A 391 -37.25 -12.50 -2.92
C ASP A 391 -36.36 -13.33 -1.99
N THR A 392 -36.17 -14.61 -2.29
CA THR A 392 -35.28 -15.52 -1.55
C THR A 392 -33.80 -15.21 -1.74
N LEU A 393 -33.45 -14.49 -2.81
CA LEU A 393 -32.06 -14.12 -3.13
C LEU A 393 -31.69 -12.74 -2.58
N LEU A 394 -32.67 -11.96 -2.11
CA LEU A 394 -32.46 -10.57 -1.72
C LEU A 394 -31.52 -10.45 -0.52
N PRO A 395 -30.55 -9.51 -0.57
CA PRO A 395 -29.77 -9.14 0.60
C PRO A 395 -30.64 -8.61 1.72
N SER A 396 -30.27 -8.93 2.96
CA SER A 396 -30.88 -8.28 4.12
C SER A 396 -30.44 -6.82 4.25
N HIS A 397 -29.21 -6.52 3.82
CA HIS A 397 -28.60 -5.20 3.89
C HIS A 397 -27.93 -4.83 2.56
N LEU A 398 -28.11 -3.58 2.15
CA LEU A 398 -27.49 -2.99 0.97
C LEU A 398 -26.61 -1.83 1.40
N ILE A 399 -25.39 -1.77 0.87
CA ILE A 399 -24.41 -0.74 1.20
C ILE A 399 -23.87 -0.13 -0.08
N PHE A 400 -23.99 1.18 -0.24
CA PHE A 400 -23.57 1.88 -1.45
C PHE A 400 -23.27 3.35 -1.21
N PHE A 401 -22.55 3.96 -2.14
CA PHE A 401 -22.28 5.39 -2.13
C PHE A 401 -23.53 6.20 -2.49
N SER A 402 -23.66 7.39 -1.91
CA SER A 402 -24.84 8.25 -2.04
C SER A 402 -25.25 8.57 -3.48
N VAL A 403 -24.29 8.59 -4.41
CA VAL A 403 -24.53 8.83 -5.84
C VAL A 403 -25.43 7.80 -6.49
N LEU A 404 -25.46 6.56 -5.98
CA LEU A 404 -26.23 5.46 -6.56
C LEU A 404 -27.71 5.48 -6.13
N GLU A 405 -28.07 6.18 -5.05
CA GLU A 405 -29.41 6.12 -4.45
C GLU A 405 -30.54 6.42 -5.44
N GLN A 406 -30.35 7.45 -6.26
CA GLN A 406 -31.38 7.89 -7.21
C GLN A 406 -31.65 6.82 -8.29
N GLU A 407 -30.59 6.18 -8.79
CA GLU A 407 -30.65 5.19 -9.87
C GLU A 407 -31.35 3.88 -9.46
N ILE A 408 -31.29 3.52 -8.17
CA ILE A 408 -31.86 2.27 -7.65
C ILE A 408 -33.09 2.50 -6.74
N SER A 409 -33.59 3.74 -6.66
CA SER A 409 -34.69 4.14 -5.76
C SER A 409 -35.97 3.30 -5.93
N SER A 410 -36.32 2.94 -7.16
CA SER A 410 -37.47 2.08 -7.46
C SER A 410 -37.28 0.65 -6.95
N PHE A 411 -36.07 0.10 -7.04
CA PHE A 411 -35.73 -1.21 -6.47
C PHE A 411 -35.81 -1.19 -4.94
N LEU A 412 -35.29 -0.13 -4.30
CA LEU A 412 -35.33 0.01 -2.84
C LEU A 412 -36.78 0.07 -2.33
N THR A 413 -37.63 0.86 -2.99
CA THR A 413 -39.03 1.05 -2.59
C THR A 413 -39.87 -0.20 -2.86
N SER A 414 -39.73 -0.83 -4.03
CA SER A 414 -40.52 -2.03 -4.40
C SER A 414 -40.18 -3.29 -3.58
N ARG A 415 -39.02 -3.31 -2.91
CA ARG A 415 -38.55 -4.44 -2.09
C ARG A 415 -38.44 -4.10 -0.60
N ASP A 416 -39.11 -3.02 -0.17
CA ASP A 416 -39.23 -2.59 1.24
C ASP A 416 -37.90 -2.36 1.97
N TYR A 417 -36.91 -1.77 1.30
CA TYR A 417 -35.67 -1.34 1.95
C TYR A 417 -35.81 0.05 2.58
N GLU A 418 -35.39 0.19 3.83
CA GLU A 418 -35.29 1.46 4.53
C GLU A 418 -33.85 1.85 4.83
N LYS A 419 -33.57 3.16 4.76
CA LYS A 419 -32.25 3.70 5.11
C LYS A 419 -32.09 3.67 6.63
N THR A 420 -31.08 2.94 7.11
CA THR A 420 -30.82 2.77 8.55
C THR A 420 -29.59 3.55 9.02
N ALA A 421 -28.63 3.82 8.13
CA ALA A 421 -27.47 4.65 8.46
C ALA A 421 -26.99 5.48 7.28
N THR A 422 -26.44 6.66 7.61
CA THR A 422 -25.73 7.56 6.70
C THR A 422 -24.36 7.86 7.28
N ILE A 423 -23.31 7.47 6.56
CA ILE A 423 -21.93 7.56 7.04
C ILE A 423 -21.15 8.49 6.13
N PHE A 424 -20.54 9.53 6.69
CA PHE A 424 -19.69 10.43 5.91
C PHE A 424 -18.47 9.69 5.35
N HIS A 425 -18.14 9.93 4.07
CA HIS A 425 -17.01 9.32 3.39
C HIS A 425 -15.98 10.36 2.91
N THR A 426 -16.38 11.37 2.14
CA THR A 426 -15.44 12.33 1.56
C THR A 426 -16.10 13.67 1.23
N HIS A 427 -15.34 14.75 1.36
CA HIS A 427 -15.75 16.07 0.85
C HIS A 427 -15.58 16.21 -0.66
N VAL A 428 -14.80 15.31 -1.29
CA VAL A 428 -14.46 15.35 -2.71
C VAL A 428 -14.95 14.05 -3.36
N PRO A 429 -16.25 13.93 -3.68
CA PRO A 429 -16.79 12.80 -4.42
C PRO A 429 -16.32 12.86 -5.89
N GLN A 430 -16.17 11.69 -6.53
CA GLN A 430 -15.76 11.61 -7.93
C GLN A 430 -16.32 10.34 -8.58
N GLY A 431 -16.99 10.50 -9.72
CA GLY A 431 -17.57 9.40 -10.49
C GLY A 431 -18.49 8.53 -9.64
N ARG A 432 -18.13 7.26 -9.48
CA ARG A 432 -18.88 6.25 -8.69
C ARG A 432 -18.73 6.39 -7.17
N VAL A 433 -17.84 7.28 -6.70
CA VAL A 433 -17.58 7.52 -5.27
C VAL A 433 -18.38 8.73 -4.80
N GLY A 434 -19.31 8.49 -3.88
CA GLY A 434 -20.17 9.52 -3.29
C GLY A 434 -19.61 10.12 -1.99
N SER A 435 -20.22 11.23 -1.54
CA SER A 435 -19.80 11.94 -0.33
C SER A 435 -20.13 11.16 0.95
N HIS A 436 -21.19 10.35 0.90
CA HIS A 436 -21.65 9.50 2.00
C HIS A 436 -21.81 8.06 1.54
N ILE A 437 -21.76 7.13 2.49
CA ILE A 437 -22.14 5.72 2.32
C ILE A 437 -23.47 5.53 3.03
N TYR A 438 -24.45 4.97 2.32
CA TYR A 438 -25.74 4.62 2.87
C TYR A 438 -25.81 3.13 3.18
N VAL A 439 -26.47 2.82 4.28
CA VAL A 439 -26.83 1.45 4.68
C VAL A 439 -28.34 1.35 4.65
N TYR A 440 -28.85 0.44 3.84
CA TYR A 440 -30.26 0.10 3.77
C TYR A 440 -30.49 -1.29 4.34
N ARG A 441 -31.61 -1.47 5.03
CA ARG A 441 -32.05 -2.74 5.58
C ARG A 441 -33.43 -3.06 5.03
N ARG A 442 -33.66 -4.32 4.66
CA ARG A 442 -34.99 -4.78 4.26
C ARG A 442 -35.91 -4.87 5.49
N LYS A 443 -37.11 -4.32 5.40
CA LYS A 443 -38.19 -4.59 6.35
C LYS A 443 -38.64 -6.03 6.10
N THR A 444 -38.45 -6.87 7.10
CA THR A 444 -38.83 -8.29 7.10
C THR A 444 -39.94 -8.49 8.09
#